data_AF-A0A8I1KNS6-F1
#
_entry.id   AF-A0A8I1KNS6-F1
#
_cell.length_a   1.000
_cell.length_b   1.000
_cell.length_c   1.000
_cell.angle_alpha   90.00
_cell.angle_beta   90.00
_cell.angle_gamma   90.00
#
_symmetry.space_group_name_H-M   'P 1'
#
loop_
_entity.id
_entity.type
_entity.pdbx_description
1 polymer ?
#
loop_
_entity_poly.entity_id
_entity_poly.type
_entity_poly.pdbx_seq_one_letter_code
_entity_poly.pdbx_strand_id
1 'polypeptide(L)'
;MKRLSFQILMFVFCIIVSLVLFYVVEKQTYNRITIVNDKQAVLQRVNESLPIEVKVRHEKWGEIVVTDEVRLHTIVSFFDRIRIEPREAESQEQVFTGEVTYLNGHKRTFAVGDLFQYEANVYGKKGTDPMISAFQTYLLSLYYTPERISDFFASAKDVIVRQGNVVRTINLTHMLDSIRYAKQITDYGEIQKLLQSQNEPIAYITAYKSGKHVKNEREDILTISVYPSYFVVQYLGDNNGNVMYMKGSLAELFVKENAS
;
A
#
# COMPACT_ATOMS: atom_id res chain seq x y z
N MET A 1 -21.42 63.66 -45.45
CA MET A 1 -20.48 62.58 -45.83
C MET A 1 -19.52 62.15 -44.71
N LYS A 2 -18.98 63.05 -43.86
CA LYS A 2 -18.03 62.65 -42.78
C LYS A 2 -18.58 61.71 -41.69
N ARG A 3 -19.85 61.88 -41.28
CA ARG A 3 -20.49 61.00 -40.26
C ARG A 3 -20.72 59.56 -40.75
N LEU A 4 -21.14 59.38 -42.01
CA LEU A 4 -21.39 58.07 -42.60
C LEU A 4 -20.08 57.27 -42.75
N SER A 5 -19.00 57.94 -43.15
CA SER A 5 -17.66 57.34 -43.25
C SER A 5 -17.12 56.89 -41.90
N PHE A 6 -17.41 57.63 -40.82
CA PHE A 6 -17.00 57.26 -39.46
C PHE A 6 -17.79 56.05 -38.92
N GLN A 7 -19.09 55.97 -39.22
CA GLN A 7 -19.93 54.84 -38.85
C GLN A 7 -19.51 53.55 -39.57
N ILE A 8 -19.17 53.63 -40.86
CA ILE A 8 -18.66 52.49 -41.63
C ILE A 8 -17.30 52.03 -41.08
N LEU A 9 -16.40 52.97 -40.74
CA LEU A 9 -15.11 52.65 -40.14
C LEU A 9 -15.26 51.93 -38.78
N MET A 10 -16.15 52.41 -37.92
CA MET A 10 -16.47 51.77 -36.64
C MET A 10 -17.04 50.36 -36.81
N PHE A 11 -17.90 50.16 -37.81
CA PHE A 11 -18.48 48.86 -38.09
C PHE A 11 -17.41 47.84 -38.54
N VAL A 12 -16.51 48.26 -39.44
CA VAL A 12 -15.38 47.41 -39.88
C VAL A 12 -14.45 47.09 -38.71
N PHE A 13 -14.17 48.07 -37.85
CA PHE A 13 -13.34 47.85 -36.66
C PHE A 13 -13.98 46.83 -35.69
N CYS A 14 -15.29 46.92 -35.44
CA CYS A 14 -16.01 45.95 -34.61
C CYS A 14 -15.99 44.52 -35.18
N ILE A 15 -16.04 44.38 -36.51
CA ILE A 15 -15.92 43.06 -37.17
C ILE A 15 -14.51 42.49 -36.95
N ILE A 16 -13.47 43.30 -37.13
CA ILE A 16 -12.08 42.87 -36.94
C ILE A 16 -11.84 42.46 -35.48
N VAL A 17 -12.31 43.24 -34.52
CA VAL A 17 -12.17 42.91 -33.09
C VAL A 17 -12.93 41.63 -32.75
N SER A 18 -14.13 41.43 -33.29
CA SER A 18 -14.90 40.20 -33.09
C SER A 18 -14.19 38.97 -33.66
N LEU A 19 -13.56 39.08 -34.84
CA LEU A 19 -12.77 38.00 -35.45
C LEU A 19 -11.53 37.65 -34.62
N VAL A 20 -10.82 38.65 -34.10
CA VAL A 20 -9.65 38.42 -33.23
C VAL A 20 -10.07 37.77 -31.92
N LEU A 21 -11.17 38.24 -31.29
CA LEU A 21 -11.71 37.61 -30.08
C LEU A 21 -12.14 36.17 -30.33
N PHE A 22 -12.80 35.89 -31.46
CA PHE A 22 -13.17 34.53 -31.84
C PHE A 22 -11.95 33.62 -31.97
N TYR A 23 -10.90 34.08 -32.67
CA TYR A 23 -9.65 33.34 -32.82
C TYR A 23 -8.94 33.08 -31.49
N VAL A 24 -8.91 34.07 -30.58
CA VAL A 24 -8.32 33.91 -29.25
C VAL A 24 -9.12 32.91 -28.41
N VAL A 25 -10.46 32.99 -28.44
CA VAL A 25 -11.34 32.04 -27.73
C VAL A 25 -11.19 30.63 -28.29
N GLU A 26 -11.18 30.47 -29.61
CA GLU A 26 -10.95 29.19 -30.28
C GLU A 26 -9.59 28.61 -29.87
N LYS A 27 -8.52 29.42 -29.92
CA LYS A 27 -7.18 28.98 -29.51
C LYS A 27 -7.09 28.66 -28.01
N GLN A 28 -7.81 29.35 -27.12
CA GLN A 28 -7.83 29.04 -25.69
C GLN A 28 -8.67 27.81 -25.33
N THR A 29 -9.79 27.59 -26.04
CA THR A 29 -10.71 26.48 -25.77
C THR A 29 -10.30 25.20 -26.48
N TYR A 30 -9.90 25.24 -27.75
CA TYR A 30 -9.51 24.06 -28.52
C TYR A 30 -8.08 23.59 -28.27
N ASN A 31 -7.15 24.46 -27.86
CA ASN A 31 -5.79 24.04 -27.49
C ASN A 31 -5.73 23.38 -26.10
N ARG A 32 -6.87 23.23 -25.41
CA ARG A 32 -7.04 22.39 -24.21
C ARG A 32 -7.70 21.04 -24.51
N ILE A 33 -8.08 20.77 -25.75
CA ILE A 33 -8.57 19.45 -26.15
C ILE A 33 -7.40 18.71 -26.77
N THR A 34 -6.62 18.06 -25.92
CA THR A 34 -5.71 17.00 -26.36
C THR A 34 -6.59 15.83 -26.81
N ILE A 35 -7.03 15.84 -28.07
CA ILE A 35 -7.68 14.68 -28.66
C ILE A 35 -6.60 13.60 -28.73
N VAL A 36 -6.67 12.64 -27.80
CA VAL A 36 -5.85 11.42 -27.83
C VAL A 36 -6.38 10.56 -28.99
N ASN A 37 -5.99 10.94 -30.21
CA ASN A 37 -6.43 10.32 -31.44
C ASN A 37 -5.53 9.13 -31.79
N ASP A 38 -5.39 8.21 -30.84
CA ASP A 38 -4.62 7.01 -31.08
C ASP A 38 -5.47 5.80 -30.70
N LYS A 39 -6.19 5.29 -31.71
CA LYS A 39 -6.94 4.02 -31.60
C LYS A 39 -6.06 2.92 -31.04
N GLN A 40 -4.75 2.93 -31.29
CA GLN A 40 -3.82 1.96 -30.71
C GLN A 40 -3.57 2.22 -29.22
N ALA A 41 -3.41 3.46 -28.77
CA ALA A 41 -3.30 3.77 -27.34
C ALA A 41 -4.60 3.47 -26.56
N VAL A 42 -5.76 3.69 -27.19
CA VAL A 42 -7.07 3.32 -26.61
C VAL A 42 -7.24 1.81 -26.57
N LEU A 43 -6.91 1.08 -27.65
CA LEU A 43 -6.97 -0.39 -27.68
C LEU A 43 -5.93 -1.03 -26.75
N GLN A 44 -4.76 -0.42 -26.57
CA GLN A 44 -3.76 -0.85 -25.61
C GLN A 44 -4.26 -0.66 -24.18
N ARG A 45 -4.84 0.50 -23.86
CA ARG A 45 -5.50 0.73 -22.56
C ARG A 45 -6.67 -0.23 -22.32
N VAL A 46 -7.47 -0.53 -23.34
CA VAL A 46 -8.61 -1.46 -23.26
C VAL A 46 -8.15 -2.92 -23.09
N ASN A 47 -7.07 -3.33 -23.78
CA ASN A 47 -6.50 -4.67 -23.64
C ASN A 47 -5.73 -4.86 -22.31
N GLU A 48 -5.25 -3.78 -21.71
CA GLU A 48 -4.63 -3.72 -20.38
C GLU A 48 -5.64 -3.38 -19.27
N SER A 49 -6.95 -3.39 -19.54
CA SER A 49 -7.96 -2.96 -18.57
C SER A 49 -8.29 -3.99 -17.49
N LEU A 50 -7.96 -5.26 -17.72
CA LEU A 50 -8.37 -6.35 -16.83
C LEU A 50 -7.14 -7.06 -16.26
N PRO A 51 -6.62 -6.62 -15.10
CA PRO A 51 -5.63 -7.38 -14.35
C PRO A 51 -6.26 -8.71 -13.92
N ILE A 52 -5.55 -9.81 -14.11
CA ILE A 52 -5.98 -11.16 -13.67
C ILE A 52 -5.17 -11.67 -12.47
N GLU A 53 -3.94 -11.17 -12.33
CA GLU A 53 -3.03 -11.55 -11.27
C GLU A 53 -2.07 -10.40 -10.98
N VAL A 54 -1.80 -10.14 -9.70
CA VAL A 54 -0.70 -9.28 -9.28
C VAL A 54 0.18 -10.04 -8.30
N LYS A 55 1.45 -10.19 -8.63
CA LYS A 55 2.48 -10.64 -7.70
C LYS A 55 3.07 -9.43 -7.01
N VAL A 56 3.10 -9.47 -5.69
CA VAL A 56 3.71 -8.42 -4.87
C VAL A 56 4.74 -9.08 -3.98
N ARG A 57 5.95 -8.53 -3.94
CA ARG A 57 7.02 -8.93 -3.04
C ARG A 57 7.42 -7.75 -2.17
N HIS A 58 7.44 -7.97 -0.88
CA HIS A 58 8.00 -7.07 0.12
C HIS A 58 9.33 -7.64 0.62
N GLU A 59 10.33 -6.78 0.79
CA GLU A 59 11.69 -7.18 1.18
C GLU A 59 11.75 -8.12 2.41
N LYS A 60 10.95 -7.86 3.46
CA LYS A 60 10.94 -8.65 4.70
C LYS A 60 9.84 -9.72 4.81
N TRP A 61 8.73 -9.56 4.08
CA TRP A 61 7.54 -10.40 4.19
C TRP A 61 7.45 -11.45 3.06
N GLY A 62 8.32 -11.37 2.06
CA GLY A 62 8.33 -12.32 0.94
C GLY A 62 7.34 -11.94 -0.14
N GLU A 63 6.82 -12.93 -0.87
CA GLU A 63 5.92 -12.74 -2.02
C GLU A 63 4.50 -13.25 -1.74
N ILE A 64 3.53 -12.50 -2.24
CA ILE A 64 2.11 -12.85 -2.31
C ILE A 64 1.61 -12.76 -3.76
N VAL A 65 0.62 -13.59 -4.06
CA VAL A 65 -0.10 -13.55 -5.33
C VAL A 65 -1.53 -13.12 -5.03
N VAL A 66 -1.98 -12.07 -5.70
CA VAL A 66 -3.33 -11.52 -5.60
C VAL A 66 -4.08 -11.88 -6.87
N THR A 67 -5.20 -12.57 -6.71
CA THR A 67 -6.11 -12.95 -7.82
C THR A 67 -7.54 -12.48 -7.58
N ASP A 68 -7.82 -11.88 -6.42
CA ASP A 68 -9.13 -11.34 -6.06
C ASP A 68 -9.43 -10.05 -6.84
N GLU A 69 -10.55 -10.02 -7.56
CA GLU A 69 -10.91 -8.92 -8.47
C GLU A 69 -10.98 -7.55 -7.77
N VAL A 70 -11.53 -7.50 -6.55
CA VAL A 70 -11.66 -6.25 -5.78
C VAL A 70 -10.28 -5.71 -5.40
N ARG A 71 -9.38 -6.59 -4.96
CA ARG A 71 -8.00 -6.21 -4.62
C ARG A 71 -7.20 -5.82 -5.87
N LEU A 72 -7.33 -6.58 -6.96
CA LEU A 72 -6.71 -6.29 -8.24
C LEU A 72 -7.09 -4.90 -8.77
N HIS A 73 -8.39 -4.61 -8.79
CA HIS A 73 -8.90 -3.30 -9.20
C HIS A 73 -8.38 -2.18 -8.29
N THR A 74 -8.31 -2.43 -6.98
CA THR A 74 -7.77 -1.45 -6.02
C THR A 74 -6.30 -1.12 -6.32
N ILE A 75 -5.46 -2.14 -6.57
CA ILE A 75 -4.05 -1.96 -6.93
C ILE A 75 -3.91 -1.12 -8.20
N VAL A 76 -4.64 -1.47 -9.26
CA VAL A 76 -4.57 -0.74 -10.54
C VAL A 76 -5.07 0.70 -10.37
N SER A 77 -6.08 0.93 -9.55
CA SER A 77 -6.57 2.28 -9.27
C SER A 77 -5.52 3.19 -8.62
N PHE A 78 -4.60 2.63 -7.81
CA PHE A 78 -3.46 3.39 -7.29
C PHE A 78 -2.51 3.80 -8.41
N PHE A 79 -2.26 2.91 -9.37
CA PHE A 79 -1.40 3.24 -10.50
C PHE A 79 -1.93 4.45 -11.27
N ASP A 80 -3.23 4.44 -11.61
CA ASP A 80 -3.83 5.53 -12.38
C ASP A 80 -3.81 6.86 -11.61
N ARG A 81 -3.97 6.81 -10.29
CA ARG A 81 -3.94 8.00 -9.42
C ARG A 81 -2.54 8.58 -9.24
N ILE A 82 -1.49 7.74 -9.23
CA ILE A 82 -0.11 8.17 -9.02
C ILE A 82 0.55 8.61 -10.34
N ARG A 83 0.17 8.04 -11.49
CA ARG A 83 0.72 8.35 -12.82
C ARG A 83 0.28 9.70 -13.39
N ILE A 84 0.63 10.79 -12.72
CA ILE A 84 0.31 12.15 -13.16
C ILE A 84 1.38 12.69 -14.11
N GLU A 85 2.63 12.78 -13.66
CA GLU A 85 3.77 13.21 -14.49
C GLU A 85 5.01 12.36 -14.19
N PRO A 86 5.68 11.81 -15.22
CA PRO A 86 6.91 11.04 -15.02
C PRO A 86 8.07 11.98 -14.65
N ARG A 87 9.02 11.45 -13.88
CA ARG A 87 10.21 12.16 -13.42
C ARG A 87 11.47 11.35 -13.68
N GLU A 88 12.57 12.04 -13.93
CA GLU A 88 13.91 11.45 -13.88
C GLU A 88 14.37 11.29 -12.43
N ALA A 89 14.77 10.08 -12.04
CA ALA A 89 15.29 9.78 -10.70
C ALA A 89 16.45 8.77 -10.80
N GLU A 90 17.57 9.09 -10.16
CA GLU A 90 18.84 8.33 -10.28
C GLU A 90 18.99 7.18 -9.27
N SER A 91 18.21 7.16 -8.18
CA SER A 91 18.26 6.07 -7.20
C SER A 91 16.96 6.03 -6.38
N GLN A 92 16.45 4.82 -6.14
CA GLN A 92 15.17 4.59 -5.47
C GLN A 92 15.31 3.43 -4.49
N GLU A 93 14.88 3.67 -3.25
CA GLU A 93 14.58 2.59 -2.32
C GLU A 93 13.34 1.84 -2.82
N GLN A 94 13.41 0.50 -2.86
CA GLN A 94 12.34 -0.36 -3.37
C GLN A 94 11.87 -1.30 -2.25
N VAL A 95 10.91 -0.83 -1.46
CA VAL A 95 10.33 -1.61 -0.34
C VAL A 95 9.43 -2.72 -0.89
N PHE A 96 8.64 -2.39 -1.92
CA PHE A 96 7.81 -3.34 -2.66
C PHE A 96 8.26 -3.42 -4.12
N THR A 97 8.19 -4.63 -4.66
CA THR A 97 8.34 -4.91 -6.08
C THR A 97 7.19 -5.81 -6.53
N GLY A 98 6.79 -5.74 -7.79
CA GLY A 98 5.71 -6.59 -8.26
C GLY A 98 5.56 -6.66 -9.77
N GLU A 99 4.70 -7.58 -10.20
CA GLU A 99 4.35 -7.82 -11.60
C GLU A 99 2.83 -7.95 -11.70
N VAL A 100 2.23 -7.21 -12.63
CA VAL A 100 0.81 -7.31 -12.98
C VAL A 100 0.69 -8.10 -14.28
N THR A 101 -0.07 -9.19 -14.25
CA THR A 101 -0.43 -9.96 -15.43
C THR A 101 -1.86 -9.59 -15.84
N TYR A 102 -2.03 -9.21 -17.10
CA TYR A 102 -3.30 -8.82 -17.70
C TYR A 102 -3.92 -9.98 -18.49
N LEU A 103 -5.23 -9.92 -18.72
CA LEU A 103 -5.98 -10.95 -19.44
C LEU A 103 -5.41 -11.24 -20.85
N ASN A 104 -4.85 -10.23 -21.51
CA ASN A 104 -4.21 -10.35 -22.82
C ASN A 104 -2.80 -11.01 -22.78
N GLY A 105 -2.35 -11.47 -21.61
CA GLY A 105 -1.04 -12.07 -21.39
C GLY A 105 0.12 -11.07 -21.23
N HIS A 106 -0.13 -9.76 -21.36
CA HIS A 106 0.89 -8.76 -21.09
C HIS A 106 1.22 -8.72 -19.60
N LYS A 107 2.50 -8.45 -19.33
CA LYS A 107 3.04 -8.35 -17.98
C LYS A 107 3.73 -7.02 -17.80
N ARG A 108 3.51 -6.38 -16.65
CA ARG A 108 4.13 -5.10 -16.32
C ARG A 108 4.66 -5.09 -14.91
N THR A 109 5.86 -4.57 -14.74
CA THR A 109 6.52 -4.50 -13.44
C THR A 109 6.30 -3.16 -12.78
N PHE A 110 6.30 -3.18 -11.45
CA PHE A 110 6.24 -1.97 -10.64
C PHE A 110 7.13 -2.10 -9.40
N ALA A 111 7.53 -0.96 -8.85
CA ALA A 111 8.20 -0.87 -7.57
C ALA A 111 7.66 0.32 -6.76
N VAL A 112 7.63 0.17 -5.44
CA VAL A 112 7.16 1.21 -4.52
C VAL A 112 8.11 1.33 -3.35
N GLY A 113 8.64 2.53 -3.15
CA GLY A 113 9.32 2.96 -1.94
C GLY A 113 8.93 4.41 -1.68
N ASP A 114 9.91 5.31 -1.60
CA ASP A 114 9.65 6.75 -1.58
C ASP A 114 8.99 7.27 -2.87
N LEU A 115 9.28 6.60 -3.98
CA LEU A 115 8.72 6.87 -5.29
C LEU A 115 7.99 5.64 -5.83
N PHE A 116 7.14 5.86 -6.83
CA PHE A 116 6.44 4.80 -7.54
C PHE A 116 7.06 4.63 -8.92
N GLN A 117 7.60 3.45 -9.20
CA GLN A 117 8.07 3.08 -10.51
C GLN A 117 7.06 2.16 -11.18
N TYR A 118 6.72 2.45 -12.44
CA TYR A 118 5.93 1.57 -13.29
C TYR A 118 6.62 1.44 -14.64
N GLU A 119 7.05 0.22 -14.96
CA GLU A 119 7.95 -0.08 -16.06
C GLU A 119 9.21 0.81 -16.00
N ALA A 120 9.47 1.61 -17.05
CA ALA A 120 10.61 2.52 -17.12
C ALA A 120 10.33 3.90 -16.50
N ASN A 121 9.08 4.20 -16.15
CA ASN A 121 8.68 5.54 -15.70
C ASN A 121 8.61 5.61 -14.18
N VAL A 122 9.01 6.75 -13.63
CA VAL A 122 9.03 7.01 -12.19
C VAL A 122 8.11 8.17 -11.87
N TYR A 123 7.34 8.05 -10.79
CA TYR A 123 6.30 8.98 -10.37
C TYR A 123 6.45 9.31 -8.88
N GLY A 124 5.95 10.48 -8.49
CA GLY A 124 5.96 10.96 -7.10
C GLY A 124 6.71 12.27 -6.90
N LYS A 125 6.42 12.94 -5.79
CA LYS A 125 7.04 14.22 -5.41
C LYS A 125 8.25 14.01 -4.51
N LYS A 126 9.16 14.99 -4.43
CA LYS A 126 10.23 15.00 -3.42
C LYS A 126 9.58 15.20 -2.04
N GLY A 127 9.68 14.21 -1.15
CA GLY A 127 9.00 14.16 0.14
C GLY A 127 7.92 13.07 0.19
N THR A 128 7.23 12.93 1.32
CA THR A 128 6.19 11.89 1.51
C THR A 128 4.96 12.20 0.65
N ASP A 129 4.82 11.51 -0.49
CA ASP A 129 3.61 11.58 -1.31
C ASP A 129 2.49 10.76 -0.64
N PRO A 130 1.38 11.38 -0.19
CA PRO A 130 0.32 10.68 0.52
C PRO A 130 -0.29 9.52 -0.27
N MET A 131 -0.32 9.60 -1.60
CA MET A 131 -0.85 8.52 -2.43
C MET A 131 0.10 7.32 -2.48
N ILE A 132 1.41 7.57 -2.49
CA ILE A 132 2.42 6.51 -2.41
C ILE A 132 2.37 5.86 -1.03
N SER A 133 2.30 6.64 0.05
CA SER A 133 2.18 6.08 1.41
C SER A 133 0.89 5.29 1.61
N ALA A 134 -0.24 5.77 1.06
CA ALA A 134 -1.49 5.02 1.06
C ALA A 134 -1.36 3.71 0.28
N PHE A 135 -0.65 3.73 -0.86
CA PHE A 135 -0.43 2.53 -1.65
C PHE A 135 0.48 1.52 -0.93
N GLN A 136 1.59 1.97 -0.33
CA GLN A 136 2.44 1.12 0.51
C GLN A 136 1.65 0.48 1.65
N THR A 137 0.81 1.26 2.33
CA THR A 137 -0.05 0.77 3.42
C THR A 137 -1.02 -0.30 2.92
N TYR A 138 -1.64 -0.05 1.75
CA TYR A 138 -2.52 -1.02 1.13
C TYR A 138 -1.77 -2.31 0.78
N LEU A 139 -0.61 -2.23 0.13
CA LEU A 139 0.20 -3.39 -0.23
C LEU A 139 0.66 -4.17 1.02
N LEU A 140 1.06 -3.47 2.09
CA LEU A 140 1.45 -4.08 3.35
C LEU A 140 0.29 -4.84 4.00
N SER A 141 -0.93 -4.28 3.93
CA SER A 141 -2.13 -4.91 4.49
C SER A 141 -2.45 -6.28 3.88
N LEU A 142 -1.98 -6.54 2.67
CA LEU A 142 -2.14 -7.85 2.01
C LEU A 142 -1.36 -8.97 2.73
N TYR A 143 -0.33 -8.61 3.50
CA TYR A 143 0.48 -9.55 4.30
C TYR A 143 -0.07 -9.76 5.71
N TYR A 144 -1.09 -9.01 6.12
CA TYR A 144 -1.64 -9.04 7.49
C TYR A 144 -2.61 -10.22 7.69
N THR A 145 -2.11 -11.43 7.44
CA THR A 145 -2.83 -12.69 7.60
C THR A 145 -2.16 -13.56 8.65
N PRO A 146 -2.91 -14.41 9.38
CA PRO A 146 -2.37 -15.33 10.37
C PRO A 146 -1.20 -16.17 9.85
N GLU A 147 -1.32 -16.69 8.63
CA GLU A 147 -0.31 -17.52 7.98
C GLU A 147 0.99 -16.75 7.77
N ARG A 148 0.91 -15.53 7.24
CA ARG A 148 2.10 -14.70 6.95
C ARG A 148 2.78 -14.19 8.21
N ILE A 149 2.00 -13.90 9.26
CA ILE A 149 2.57 -13.56 10.57
C ILE A 149 3.33 -14.76 11.11
N SER A 150 2.75 -15.96 11.06
CA SER A 150 3.45 -17.19 11.46
C SER A 150 4.73 -17.40 10.65
N ASP A 151 4.69 -17.24 9.32
CA ASP A 151 5.88 -17.37 8.47
C ASP A 151 6.96 -16.32 8.79
N PHE A 152 6.57 -15.09 9.16
CA PHE A 152 7.50 -14.06 9.61
C PHE A 152 8.25 -14.51 10.88
N PHE A 153 7.53 -15.04 11.88
CA PHE A 153 8.12 -15.58 13.10
C PHE A 153 8.98 -16.82 12.84
N ALA A 154 8.55 -17.71 11.95
CA ALA A 154 9.27 -18.93 11.61
C ALA A 154 10.62 -18.66 10.93
N SER A 155 10.71 -17.59 10.16
CA SER A 155 11.91 -17.18 9.43
C SER A 155 12.73 -16.09 10.14
N ALA A 156 12.33 -15.69 11.35
CA ALA A 156 13.09 -14.75 12.17
C ALA A 156 14.35 -15.43 12.71
N LYS A 157 15.47 -14.68 12.75
CA LYS A 157 16.72 -15.20 13.33
C LYS A 157 16.62 -15.36 14.84
N ASP A 158 15.95 -14.42 15.50
CA ASP A 158 15.72 -14.45 16.94
C ASP A 158 14.25 -14.16 17.25
N VAL A 159 13.68 -14.91 18.19
CA VAL A 159 12.38 -14.63 18.79
C VAL A 159 12.56 -14.52 20.30
N ILE A 160 12.18 -13.37 20.86
CA ILE A 160 12.28 -13.10 22.29
C ILE A 160 10.90 -13.04 22.88
N VAL A 161 10.73 -13.73 23.99
CA VAL A 161 9.46 -13.75 24.72
C VAL A 161 9.67 -13.19 26.10
N ARG A 162 8.84 -12.21 26.47
CA ARG A 162 8.91 -11.52 27.76
C ARG A 162 7.57 -11.60 28.49
N GLN A 163 7.62 -11.99 29.75
CA GLN A 163 6.50 -11.94 30.68
C GLN A 163 6.92 -11.04 31.85
N GLY A 164 6.41 -9.81 31.88
CA GLY A 164 6.96 -8.75 32.73
C GLY A 164 8.45 -8.53 32.43
N ASN A 165 9.30 -8.61 33.46
CA ASN A 165 10.75 -8.41 33.33
C ASN A 165 11.55 -9.69 33.01
N VAL A 166 10.88 -10.84 32.86
CA VAL A 166 11.54 -12.13 32.65
C VAL A 166 11.48 -12.54 31.19
N VAL A 167 12.63 -12.96 30.63
CA VAL A 167 12.70 -13.59 29.31
C VAL A 167 12.42 -15.09 29.47
N ARG A 168 11.49 -15.62 28.68
CA ARG A 168 11.13 -17.05 28.66
C ARG A 168 11.49 -17.70 27.33
N THR A 169 11.72 -19.00 27.40
CA THR A 169 11.72 -19.88 26.22
C THR A 169 10.30 -20.45 26.08
N ILE A 170 9.80 -20.50 24.84
CA ILE A 170 8.52 -21.14 24.51
C ILE A 170 8.73 -22.18 23.41
N ASN A 171 7.79 -23.11 23.28
CA ASN A 171 7.73 -23.98 22.12
C ASN A 171 7.31 -23.16 20.89
N LEU A 172 8.29 -22.81 20.05
CA LEU A 172 8.07 -22.00 18.86
C LEU A 172 7.07 -22.67 17.90
N THR A 173 7.17 -23.99 17.69
CA THR A 173 6.25 -24.72 16.80
C THR A 173 4.81 -24.58 17.24
N HIS A 174 4.52 -24.79 18.53
CA HIS A 174 3.16 -24.65 19.06
C HIS A 174 2.64 -23.22 18.91
N MET A 175 3.48 -22.21 19.17
CA MET A 175 3.12 -20.81 18.95
C MET A 175 2.78 -20.52 17.48
N LEU A 176 3.60 -21.00 16.55
CA LEU A 176 3.40 -20.79 15.11
C LEU A 176 2.07 -21.41 14.63
N ASP A 177 1.72 -22.58 15.16
CA ASP A 177 0.45 -23.23 14.87
C ASP A 177 -0.73 -22.46 15.49
N SER A 178 -0.63 -22.03 16.75
CA SER A 178 -1.66 -21.19 17.37
C SER A 178 -1.89 -19.87 16.61
N ILE A 179 -0.82 -19.26 16.08
CA ILE A 179 -0.94 -18.08 15.22
C ILE A 179 -1.69 -18.43 13.93
N ARG A 180 -1.35 -19.54 13.25
CA ARG A 180 -2.02 -19.96 11.99
C ARG A 180 -3.51 -20.23 12.17
N TYR A 181 -3.90 -20.80 13.31
CA TYR A 181 -5.31 -21.06 13.61
C TYR A 181 -6.08 -19.84 14.11
N ALA A 182 -5.40 -18.70 14.33
CA ALA A 182 -6.06 -17.48 14.75
C ALA A 182 -6.90 -16.89 13.62
N LYS A 183 -7.92 -16.12 14.00
CA LYS A 183 -8.77 -15.39 13.05
C LYS A 183 -8.55 -13.90 13.21
N GLN A 184 -8.25 -13.21 12.11
CA GLN A 184 -8.18 -11.75 12.13
C GLN A 184 -9.55 -11.15 12.48
N ILE A 185 -9.54 -10.19 13.40
CA ILE A 185 -10.72 -9.41 13.79
C ILE A 185 -10.73 -8.16 12.91
N THR A 186 -11.75 -8.05 12.07
CA THR A 186 -11.98 -6.90 11.18
C THR A 186 -13.17 -6.06 11.62
N ASP A 187 -13.98 -6.55 12.56
CA ASP A 187 -15.14 -5.83 13.09
C ASP A 187 -14.70 -4.79 14.14
N TYR A 188 -14.93 -3.52 13.84
CA TYR A 188 -14.54 -2.41 14.72
C TYR A 188 -15.28 -2.43 16.07
N GLY A 189 -16.51 -2.94 16.11
CA GLY A 189 -17.27 -3.06 17.35
C GLY A 189 -16.68 -4.12 18.28
N GLU A 190 -16.23 -5.25 17.73
CA GLU A 190 -15.49 -6.29 18.47
C GLU A 190 -14.16 -5.74 18.98
N ILE A 191 -13.38 -5.05 18.14
CA ILE A 191 -12.12 -4.41 18.54
C ILE A 191 -12.35 -3.41 19.69
N GLN A 192 -13.36 -2.53 19.58
CA GLN A 192 -13.66 -1.54 20.62
C GLN A 192 -14.00 -2.19 21.96
N LYS A 193 -14.79 -3.27 21.95
CA LYS A 193 -15.10 -4.03 23.17
C LYS A 193 -13.86 -4.65 23.79
N LEU A 194 -12.96 -5.20 22.98
CA LEU A 194 -11.70 -5.78 23.46
C LEU A 194 -10.82 -4.72 24.14
N LEU A 195 -10.66 -3.55 23.51
CA LEU A 195 -9.87 -2.44 24.04
C LEU A 195 -10.44 -1.88 25.36
N GLN A 196 -11.75 -1.95 25.57
CA GLN A 196 -12.39 -1.51 26.82
C GLN A 196 -12.25 -2.53 27.96
N SER A 197 -12.06 -3.81 27.62
CA SER A 197 -12.15 -4.91 28.58
C SER A 197 -10.84 -5.23 29.30
N GLN A 198 -9.68 -4.88 28.74
CA GLN A 198 -8.37 -5.23 29.30
C GLN A 198 -7.29 -4.21 28.99
N ASN A 199 -6.56 -3.79 30.03
CA ASN A 199 -5.59 -2.71 29.91
C ASN A 199 -4.14 -3.18 29.71
N GLU A 200 -3.78 -4.40 30.13
CA GLU A 200 -2.38 -4.86 30.08
C GLU A 200 -2.23 -6.27 29.49
N PRO A 201 -1.28 -6.47 28.56
CA PRO A 201 -0.98 -7.79 28.02
C PRO A 201 -0.21 -8.66 29.02
N ILE A 202 -0.44 -9.97 28.95
CA ILE A 202 0.19 -11.00 29.80
C ILE A 202 1.68 -11.16 29.43
N ALA A 203 1.98 -11.08 28.13
CA ALA A 203 3.31 -11.29 27.60
C ALA A 203 3.50 -10.52 26.30
N TYR A 204 4.76 -10.32 25.93
CA TYR A 204 5.19 -9.76 24.67
C TYR A 204 6.11 -10.76 23.95
N ILE A 205 5.86 -10.97 22.67
CA ILE A 205 6.68 -11.79 21.78
C ILE A 205 7.25 -10.86 20.71
N THR A 206 8.55 -10.91 20.47
CA THR A 206 9.21 -10.05 19.48
C THR A 206 10.09 -10.89 18.57
N ALA A 207 9.81 -10.86 17.28
CA ALA A 207 10.67 -11.42 16.24
C ALA A 207 11.63 -10.36 15.70
N TYR A 208 12.88 -10.76 15.50
CA TYR A 208 13.93 -9.97 14.85
C TYR A 208 14.40 -10.70 13.59
N LYS A 209 14.13 -10.13 12.42
CA LYS A 209 14.50 -10.73 11.13
C LYS A 209 16.02 -10.82 10.96
N SER A 210 16.72 -9.76 11.33
CA SER A 210 18.18 -9.65 11.24
C SER A 210 18.93 -10.17 12.48
N GLY A 211 18.20 -10.51 13.54
CA GLY A 211 18.71 -11.01 14.81
C GLY A 211 18.91 -9.90 15.86
N LYS A 212 18.69 -10.21 17.13
CA LYS A 212 18.63 -9.23 18.24
C LYS A 212 19.95 -8.47 18.45
N HIS A 213 21.08 -9.14 18.24
CA HIS A 213 22.41 -8.61 18.56
C HIS A 213 22.99 -7.73 17.45
N VAL A 214 22.23 -7.50 16.38
CA VAL A 214 22.57 -6.59 15.28
C VAL A 214 21.75 -5.31 15.42
N LYS A 215 22.21 -4.20 14.85
CA LYS A 215 21.40 -2.99 14.71
C LYS A 215 20.20 -3.33 13.81
N ASN A 216 19.02 -3.49 14.40
CA ASN A 216 17.79 -3.77 13.68
C ASN A 216 17.15 -2.47 13.22
N GLU A 217 16.70 -2.46 11.96
CA GLU A 217 15.82 -1.42 11.44
C GLU A 217 14.38 -1.73 11.87
N ARG A 218 13.46 -0.77 11.67
CA ARG A 218 12.08 -0.93 12.13
C ARG A 218 11.38 -2.07 11.39
N GLU A 219 11.75 -2.26 10.14
CA GLU A 219 11.27 -3.24 9.18
C GLU A 219 11.69 -4.67 9.57
N ASP A 220 12.69 -4.82 10.44
CA ASP A 220 13.12 -6.14 10.93
C ASP A 220 12.30 -6.65 12.12
N ILE A 221 11.39 -5.84 12.66
CA ILE A 221 10.76 -6.09 13.97
C ILE A 221 9.24 -6.29 13.83
N LEU A 222 8.78 -7.43 14.32
CA LEU A 222 7.35 -7.76 14.49
C LEU A 222 7.09 -8.12 15.95
N THR A 223 6.13 -7.46 16.57
CA THR A 223 5.77 -7.68 17.97
C THR A 223 4.36 -8.26 18.08
N ILE A 224 4.15 -9.10 19.09
CA ILE A 224 2.84 -9.58 19.52
C ILE A 224 2.66 -9.24 20.99
N SER A 225 1.59 -8.52 21.30
CA SER A 225 1.06 -8.33 22.65
C SER A 225 -0.01 -9.37 22.93
N VAL A 226 0.20 -10.22 23.94
CA VAL A 226 -0.65 -11.38 24.22
C VAL A 226 -1.67 -11.05 25.31
N TYR A 227 -2.94 -11.27 25.03
CA TYR A 227 -4.05 -11.18 25.98
C TYR A 227 -4.66 -12.59 26.20
N PRO A 228 -5.55 -12.79 27.20
CA PRO A 228 -6.13 -14.10 27.50
C PRO A 228 -6.84 -14.77 26.32
N SER A 229 -7.59 -14.01 25.52
CA SER A 229 -8.47 -14.53 24.46
C SER A 229 -8.15 -14.01 23.05
N TYR A 230 -7.17 -13.11 22.94
CA TYR A 230 -6.76 -12.49 21.68
C TYR A 230 -5.30 -12.06 21.78
N PHE A 231 -4.73 -11.66 20.65
CA PHE A 231 -3.42 -11.03 20.63
C PHE A 231 -3.38 -9.93 19.58
N VAL A 232 -2.49 -8.96 19.79
CA VAL A 232 -2.32 -7.80 18.91
C VAL A 232 -0.94 -7.88 18.28
N VAL A 233 -0.89 -7.84 16.95
CA VAL A 233 0.35 -7.89 16.19
C VAL A 233 0.67 -6.50 15.67
N GLN A 234 1.91 -6.05 15.86
CA GLN A 234 2.38 -4.76 15.39
C GLN A 234 3.70 -4.93 14.63
N TYR A 235 3.70 -4.49 13.38
CA TYR A 235 4.90 -4.44 12.55
C TYR A 235 5.51 -3.04 12.63
N LEU A 236 6.76 -2.92 13.06
CA LEU A 236 7.34 -1.60 13.31
C LEU A 236 7.72 -0.86 12.03
N GLY A 237 7.90 -1.56 10.91
CA GLY A 237 8.09 -0.97 9.57
C GLY A 237 6.80 -0.41 8.96
N ASP A 238 5.64 -0.57 9.61
CA ASP A 238 4.43 0.15 9.20
C ASP A 238 4.53 1.61 9.63
N ASN A 239 4.62 2.52 8.66
CA ASN A 239 4.73 3.95 8.90
C ASN A 239 3.50 4.57 9.57
N ASN A 240 2.34 3.92 9.48
CA ASN A 240 1.09 4.39 10.09
C ASN A 240 0.83 3.75 11.46
N GLY A 241 1.71 2.86 11.92
CA GLY A 241 1.57 2.20 13.22
C GLY A 241 0.34 1.31 13.33
N ASN A 242 -0.17 0.79 12.20
CA ASN A 242 -1.32 -0.10 12.22
C ASN A 242 -1.02 -1.35 13.04
N VAL A 243 -2.07 -1.85 13.68
CA VAL A 243 -2.02 -3.09 14.45
C VAL A 243 -3.08 -4.05 13.95
N MET A 244 -2.78 -5.34 14.06
CA MET A 244 -3.69 -6.41 13.68
C MET A 244 -4.22 -7.08 14.94
N TYR A 245 -5.54 -7.15 15.06
CA TYR A 245 -6.19 -7.87 16.16
C TYR A 245 -6.49 -9.29 15.71
N MET A 246 -6.03 -10.27 16.49
CA MET A 246 -6.16 -11.68 16.18
C MET A 246 -6.92 -12.39 17.30
N LYS A 247 -8.02 -13.03 16.94
CA LYS A 247 -8.81 -13.87 17.84
C LYS A 247 -8.19 -15.25 17.90
N GLY A 248 -7.88 -15.71 19.10
CA GLY A 248 -7.12 -16.91 19.37
C GLY A 248 -6.29 -16.69 20.62
N SER A 249 -6.00 -17.75 21.38
CA SER A 249 -5.23 -17.63 22.61
C SER A 249 -3.79 -18.04 22.38
N LEU A 250 -2.87 -17.14 22.72
CA LEU A 250 -1.47 -17.47 22.98
C LEU A 250 -1.18 -17.53 24.48
N ALA A 251 -2.18 -17.28 25.33
CA ALA A 251 -2.01 -17.21 26.77
C ALA A 251 -1.62 -18.55 27.40
N GLU A 252 -2.08 -19.66 26.82
CA GLU A 252 -1.76 -21.02 27.25
C GLU A 252 -0.24 -21.31 27.21
N LEU A 253 0.51 -20.63 26.34
CA LEU A 253 1.98 -20.70 26.30
C LEU A 253 2.64 -20.13 27.56
N PHE A 254 1.89 -19.38 28.37
CA PHE A 254 2.37 -18.61 29.52
C PHE A 254 1.75 -19.03 30.84
N VAL A 255 0.81 -19.98 30.82
CA VAL A 255 0.24 -20.56 32.04
C VAL A 255 1.30 -21.46 32.67
N LYS A 256 1.54 -21.29 33.97
CA LYS A 256 2.45 -22.14 34.75
C LYS A 256 2.08 -23.61 34.53
N GLU A 257 3.07 -24.46 34.25
CA GLU A 257 3.04 -25.85 34.72
C GLU A 257 2.85 -25.79 36.24
N ASN A 258 1.61 -25.82 36.69
CA ASN A 258 1.27 -26.23 38.03
C ASN A 258 0.77 -27.67 37.90
N ALA A 259 1.43 -28.57 38.64
CA ALA A 259 1.09 -29.97 38.92
C ALA A 259 1.75 -31.06 38.04
N SER A 260 2.92 -31.53 38.45
CA SER A 260 3.02 -32.71 39.34
C SER A 260 4.29 -32.66 40.19
#